data_AF-A0A3R7YFD0-F1
#
_entry.id   AF-A0A3R7YFD0-F1
#
_cell.length_a   1.000
_cell.length_b   1.000
_cell.length_c   1.000
_cell.angle_alpha   90.00
_cell.angle_beta   90.00
_cell.angle_gamma   90.00
#
_symmetry.space_group_name_H-M   'P 1'
#
loop_
_entity.id
_entity.type
_entity.pdbx_description
1 polymer ?
#
loop_
_entity_poly.entity_id
_entity_poly.type
_entity_poly.pdbx_seq_one_letter_code
_entity_poly.pdbx_strand_id
1 'polypeptide(L)'
;MMEKNEYSRELDYLYSKSLILESTSEFHPVLWFHWVDAIAHLDYTLSVAGYSYESPRSIMAGEYMRWRIDEEQKGDRPLFRPFVNWLKTNHPDVYAKLPALWQGIYSDNDPAEYRSFRIVLEPGSTKPIPAHFFHAMIDDFFKKDLLKSMYPGASLAALFESYKNNRQ
;
A
#
# COMPACT_ATOMS: atom_id res chain seq x y z
N MET A 1 -24.83 20.55 9.84
CA MET A 1 -23.80 19.50 9.70
C MET A 1 -23.16 19.74 8.34
N MET A 2 -21.88 20.14 8.25
CA MET A 2 -21.25 20.34 6.94
C MET A 2 -21.25 19.02 6.19
N GLU A 3 -21.65 19.01 4.92
CA GLU A 3 -21.59 17.80 4.10
C GLU A 3 -20.16 17.25 4.10
N LYS A 4 -20.01 15.98 4.51
CA LYS A 4 -18.73 15.28 4.42
C LYS A 4 -18.32 15.17 2.95
N ASN A 5 -17.16 15.73 2.62
CA ASN A 5 -16.47 15.57 1.34
C ASN A 5 -16.32 14.07 1.02
N GLU A 6 -16.47 13.67 -0.25
CA GLU A 6 -16.34 12.29 -0.71
C GLU A 6 -15.07 11.59 -0.19
N TYR A 7 -13.93 12.26 -0.16
CA TYR A 7 -12.68 11.71 0.38
C TYR A 7 -12.75 11.38 1.88
N SER A 8 -13.49 12.19 2.66
CA SER A 8 -13.67 11.90 4.08
C SER A 8 -14.55 10.67 4.32
N ARG A 9 -15.44 10.33 3.37
CA ARG A 9 -16.25 9.11 3.43
C ARG A 9 -15.40 7.88 3.11
N GLU A 10 -14.48 7.98 2.16
CA GLU A 10 -13.54 6.89 1.87
C GLU A 10 -12.54 6.69 3.01
N LEU A 11 -12.16 7.77 3.71
CA LEU A 11 -11.37 7.67 4.93
C LEU A 11 -12.15 6.93 6.03
N ASP A 12 -13.42 7.30 6.27
CA ASP A 12 -14.29 6.56 7.20
C ASP A 12 -14.40 5.07 6.79
N TYR A 13 -14.48 4.79 5.49
CA TYR A 13 -14.50 3.42 4.96
C TYR A 13 -13.21 2.66 5.27
N LEU A 14 -12.04 3.27 5.07
CA LEU A 14 -10.75 2.67 5.44
C LEU A 14 -10.73 2.31 6.93
N TYR A 15 -11.12 3.23 7.81
CA TYR A 15 -11.16 2.99 9.26
C TYR A 15 -12.26 2.02 9.70
N SER A 16 -13.28 1.77 8.86
CA SER A 16 -14.28 0.73 9.13
C SER A 16 -13.75 -0.69 8.90
N LYS A 17 -12.66 -0.84 8.16
CA LYS A 17 -12.03 -2.13 7.94
C LYS A 17 -11.33 -2.60 9.21
N SER A 18 -11.36 -3.91 9.44
CA SER A 18 -10.70 -4.55 10.57
C SER A 18 -9.93 -5.77 10.10
N LEU A 19 -8.68 -5.87 10.56
CA LEU A 19 -7.92 -7.10 10.49
C LEU A 19 -8.20 -7.89 11.77
N ILE A 20 -8.94 -8.98 11.66
CA ILE A 20 -9.08 -9.93 12.76
C ILE A 20 -7.86 -10.83 12.72
N LEU A 21 -6.82 -10.46 13.47
CA LEU A 21 -5.58 -11.20 13.65
C LEU A 21 -5.38 -11.47 15.15
N GLU A 22 -4.81 -12.61 15.49
CA GLU A 22 -4.40 -12.90 16.86
C GLU A 22 -3.11 -12.11 17.19
N SER A 23 -2.18 -11.97 16.24
CA SER A 23 -1.04 -11.05 16.31
C SER A 23 -0.60 -10.51 14.94
N THR A 24 -0.11 -9.27 14.91
CA THR A 24 0.52 -8.67 13.72
C THR A 24 1.87 -9.31 13.36
N SER A 25 2.47 -10.08 14.27
CA SER A 25 3.69 -10.85 14.03
C SER A 25 3.46 -12.11 13.18
N GLU A 26 2.21 -12.46 12.88
CA GLU A 26 1.86 -13.65 12.10
C GLU A 26 2.10 -13.47 10.61
N PHE A 27 2.29 -12.25 10.13
CA PHE A 27 2.57 -12.01 8.71
C PHE A 27 4.07 -11.98 8.41
N HIS A 28 4.38 -12.30 7.16
CA HIS A 28 5.73 -12.13 6.62
C HIS A 28 6.17 -10.65 6.78
N PRO A 29 7.30 -10.37 7.45
CA PRO A 29 7.64 -9.02 7.91
C PRO A 29 7.77 -8.00 6.79
N VAL A 30 8.33 -8.39 5.64
CA VAL A 30 8.44 -7.50 4.46
C VAL A 30 7.07 -7.22 3.83
N LEU A 31 6.24 -8.25 3.65
CA LEU A 31 4.93 -8.08 3.01
C LEU A 31 4.02 -7.25 3.91
N TRP A 32 4.05 -7.52 5.21
CA TRP A 32 3.34 -6.74 6.21
C TRP A 32 3.78 -5.27 6.19
N PHE A 33 5.09 -5.02 6.14
CA PHE A 33 5.61 -3.66 6.04
C PHE A 33 5.01 -2.92 4.84
N HIS A 34 5.07 -3.48 3.63
CA HIS A 34 4.55 -2.84 2.42
C HIS A 34 3.02 -2.76 2.36
N TRP A 35 2.32 -3.62 3.10
CA TRP A 35 0.86 -3.54 3.25
C TRP A 35 0.50 -2.34 4.11
N VAL A 36 1.12 -2.22 5.29
CA VAL A 36 0.94 -1.06 6.17
C VAL A 36 1.38 0.21 5.46
N ASP A 37 2.43 0.15 4.64
CA ASP A 37 2.90 1.28 3.85
C ASP A 37 1.83 1.82 2.92
N ALA A 38 1.20 0.93 2.16
CA ALA A 38 0.15 1.30 1.23
C ALA A 38 -1.08 1.87 1.97
N ILE A 39 -1.47 1.28 3.10
CA ILE A 39 -2.55 1.81 3.93
C ILE A 39 -2.21 3.20 4.47
N ALA A 40 -0.97 3.44 4.89
CA ALA A 40 -0.55 4.75 5.39
C ALA A 40 -0.56 5.82 4.28
N HIS A 41 -0.14 5.46 3.06
CA HIS A 41 -0.25 6.34 1.90
C HIS A 41 -1.71 6.62 1.50
N LEU A 42 -2.61 5.62 1.59
CA LEU A 42 -4.05 5.80 1.40
C LEU A 42 -4.63 6.76 2.45
N ASP A 43 -4.34 6.53 3.74
CA ASP A 43 -4.78 7.39 4.85
C ASP A 43 -4.30 8.83 4.70
N TYR A 44 -3.00 9.02 4.40
CA TYR A 44 -2.43 10.35 4.22
C TYR A 44 -3.04 11.07 3.02
N THR A 45 -3.18 10.39 1.88
CA THR A 45 -3.76 10.98 0.66
C THR A 45 -5.22 11.40 0.90
N LEU A 46 -6.02 10.53 1.52
CA LEU A 46 -7.42 10.82 1.86
C LEU A 46 -7.55 11.91 2.93
N SER A 47 -6.63 11.96 3.90
CA SER A 47 -6.60 13.00 4.93
C SER A 47 -6.35 14.38 4.35
N VAL A 48 -5.37 14.52 3.45
CA VAL A 48 -5.07 15.80 2.78
C VAL A 48 -6.16 16.19 1.77
N ALA A 49 -6.87 15.22 1.17
CA ALA A 49 -7.98 15.50 0.26
C ALA A 49 -9.30 15.83 0.98
N GLY A 50 -9.53 15.22 2.14
CA GLY A 50 -10.74 15.40 2.94
C GLY A 50 -10.68 16.51 3.98
N TYR A 51 -9.48 16.91 4.41
CA TYR A 51 -9.24 17.90 5.46
C TYR A 51 -8.13 18.88 5.05
N SER A 52 -7.96 19.97 5.81
CA SER A 52 -6.80 20.86 5.62
C SER A 52 -5.49 20.09 5.81
N TYR A 53 -4.49 20.42 4.98
CA TYR A 53 -3.11 19.95 5.15
C TYR A 53 -2.54 20.29 6.54
N GLU A 54 -2.98 21.40 7.14
CA GLU A 54 -2.58 21.85 8.47
C GLU A 54 -3.42 21.24 9.60
N SER A 55 -4.38 20.36 9.28
CA SER A 55 -5.15 19.68 10.31
C SER A 55 -4.24 18.79 11.15
N PRO A 56 -4.50 18.63 12.46
CA PRO A 56 -3.71 17.73 13.32
C PRO A 56 -3.60 16.32 12.75
N ARG A 57 -4.65 15.83 12.08
CA ARG A 57 -4.64 14.53 11.38
C ARG A 57 -3.57 14.48 10.30
N SER A 58 -3.58 15.43 9.36
CA SER A 58 -2.62 15.49 8.25
C SER A 58 -1.18 15.69 8.76
N ILE A 59 -0.99 16.49 9.81
CA ILE A 59 0.32 16.70 10.45
C ILE A 59 0.82 15.38 11.05
N MET A 60 0.03 14.72 11.89
CA MET A 60 0.42 13.46 12.54
C MET A 60 0.69 12.34 11.52
N ALA A 61 -0.17 12.19 10.52
CA ALA A 61 0.05 11.23 9.44
C ALA A 61 1.37 11.55 8.69
N GLY A 62 1.65 12.82 8.42
CA GLY A 62 2.90 13.24 7.79
C GLY A 62 4.17 12.98 8.63
N GLU A 63 4.10 13.06 9.96
CA GLU A 63 5.20 12.66 10.85
C GLU A 63 5.44 11.15 10.78
N TYR A 64 4.37 10.35 10.80
CA TYR A 64 4.47 8.90 10.63
C TYR A 64 5.10 8.52 9.28
N MET A 65 4.67 9.16 8.20
CA MET A 65 5.19 8.91 6.86
C MET A 65 6.68 9.25 6.72
N ARG A 66 7.18 10.28 7.41
CA ARG A 66 8.61 10.59 7.44
C ARG A 66 9.43 9.47 8.06
N TRP A 67 8.99 8.92 9.19
CA TRP A 67 9.66 7.78 9.82
C TRP A 67 9.67 6.54 8.91
N ARG A 68 8.62 6.33 8.11
CA ARG A 68 8.50 5.19 7.19
C ARG A 68 9.56 5.16 6.09
N ILE A 69 10.03 6.32 5.62
CA ILE A 69 11.09 6.39 4.60
C ILE A 69 12.35 5.66 5.10
N ASP A 70 12.78 5.96 6.32
CA ASP A 70 13.99 5.36 6.91
C ASP A 70 13.78 3.88 7.20
N GLU A 71 12.56 3.48 7.57
CA GLU A 71 12.22 2.09 7.79
C GLU A 71 12.22 1.26 6.51
N GLU A 72 11.78 1.80 5.38
CA GLU A 72 11.76 1.07 4.09
C GLU A 72 13.17 0.60 3.69
N GLN A 73 14.22 1.29 4.14
CA GLN A 73 15.61 0.95 3.83
C GLN A 73 16.19 -0.20 4.67
N LYS A 74 15.46 -0.73 5.65
CA LYS A 74 16.00 -1.70 6.61
C LYS A 74 15.79 -3.16 6.18
N GLY A 75 16.81 -3.98 6.41
CA GLY A 75 16.75 -5.43 6.20
C GLY A 75 16.37 -5.81 4.77
N ASP A 76 15.43 -6.73 4.64
CA ASP A 76 14.99 -7.26 3.34
C ASP A 76 13.92 -6.39 2.63
N ARG A 77 13.48 -5.28 3.23
CA ARG A 77 12.41 -4.42 2.70
C ARG A 77 12.72 -3.83 1.32
N PRO A 78 13.95 -3.35 1.03
CA PRO A 78 14.29 -2.86 -0.31
C PRO A 78 14.15 -3.89 -1.44
N LEU A 79 14.07 -5.19 -1.10
CA LEU A 79 13.88 -6.26 -2.08
C LEU A 79 12.45 -6.31 -2.65
N PHE A 80 11.49 -5.61 -2.04
CA PHE A 80 10.08 -5.70 -2.44
C PHE A 80 9.81 -5.17 -3.86
N ARG A 81 10.35 -4.00 -4.24
CA ARG A 81 10.21 -3.49 -5.62
C ARG A 81 10.81 -4.46 -6.65
N PRO A 82 12.07 -4.88 -6.51
CA PRO A 82 12.63 -5.92 -7.36
C PRO A 82 11.83 -7.24 -7.38
N PHE A 83 11.25 -7.64 -6.25
CA PHE A 83 10.38 -8.82 -6.15
C PHE A 83 9.08 -8.66 -6.96
N VAL A 84 8.42 -7.51 -6.90
CA VAL A 84 7.21 -7.21 -7.68
C VAL A 84 7.51 -7.29 -9.19
N ASN A 85 8.63 -6.72 -9.65
CA ASN A 85 9.05 -6.83 -11.05
C ASN A 85 9.46 -8.26 -11.44
N TRP A 86 10.02 -9.03 -10.51
CA TRP A 86 10.30 -10.46 -10.73
C TRP A 86 9.01 -11.28 -10.87
N LEU A 87 7.98 -11.03 -10.03
CA LEU A 87 6.66 -11.65 -10.15
C LEU A 87 6.04 -11.34 -11.51
N LYS A 88 6.12 -10.09 -11.97
CA LYS A 88 5.61 -9.68 -13.29
C LYS A 88 6.17 -10.54 -14.43
N THR A 89 7.44 -10.90 -14.34
CA THR A 89 8.15 -11.67 -15.37
C THR A 89 7.97 -13.19 -15.21
N ASN A 90 8.05 -13.71 -13.98
CA ASN A 90 8.16 -15.15 -13.71
C ASN A 90 6.86 -15.79 -13.21
N HIS A 91 5.98 -15.00 -12.59
CA HIS A 91 4.70 -15.43 -12.02
C HIS A 91 3.59 -14.42 -12.36
N PRO A 92 3.30 -14.18 -13.66
CA PRO A 92 2.37 -13.12 -14.09
C PRO A 92 0.96 -13.32 -13.56
N ASP A 93 0.54 -14.56 -13.30
CA ASP A 93 -0.75 -14.91 -12.70
C ASP A 93 -0.87 -14.47 -11.23
N VAL A 94 0.24 -14.51 -10.49
CA VAL A 94 0.34 -14.00 -9.12
C VAL A 94 0.42 -12.48 -9.13
N TYR A 95 1.24 -11.91 -10.03
CA TYR A 95 1.36 -10.46 -10.20
C TYR A 95 0.00 -9.80 -10.47
N ALA A 96 -0.81 -10.37 -11.36
CA ALA A 96 -2.13 -9.85 -11.70
C ALA A 96 -3.13 -9.85 -10.52
N LYS A 97 -2.86 -10.64 -9.47
CA LYS A 97 -3.69 -10.71 -8.26
C LYS A 97 -3.23 -9.75 -7.16
N LEU A 98 -2.06 -9.11 -7.31
CA LEU A 98 -1.61 -8.09 -6.36
C LEU A 98 -2.56 -6.89 -6.38
N PRO A 99 -2.66 -6.12 -5.28
CA PRO A 99 -3.35 -4.83 -5.30
C PRO A 99 -2.88 -3.95 -6.45
N ALA A 100 -3.82 -3.33 -7.16
CA ALA A 100 -3.49 -2.46 -8.29
C ALA A 100 -2.49 -1.36 -7.91
N LEU A 101 -2.58 -0.85 -6.68
CA LEU A 101 -1.64 0.15 -6.17
C LEU A 101 -0.20 -0.40 -6.08
N TRP A 102 0.00 -1.63 -5.60
CA TRP A 102 1.34 -2.23 -5.58
C TRP A 102 1.88 -2.48 -6.99
N GLN A 103 1.01 -2.93 -7.90
CA GLN A 103 1.38 -3.09 -9.31
C GLN A 103 1.84 -1.77 -9.91
N GLY A 104 1.12 -0.67 -9.66
CA GLY A 104 1.49 0.66 -10.16
C GLY A 104 2.78 1.18 -9.54
N ILE A 105 2.81 1.32 -8.22
CA ILE A 105 3.93 2.00 -7.52
C ILE A 105 5.28 1.27 -7.69
N TYR A 106 5.26 -0.07 -7.72
CA TYR A 106 6.47 -0.88 -7.70
C TYR A 106 6.85 -1.48 -9.06
N SER A 107 6.03 -1.32 -10.10
CA SER A 107 6.39 -1.70 -11.48
C SER A 107 7.31 -0.65 -12.09
N ASP A 108 8.39 -1.08 -12.77
CA ASP A 108 9.31 -0.16 -13.44
C ASP A 108 8.71 0.47 -14.72
N ASN A 109 7.56 -0.04 -15.19
CA ASN A 109 6.90 0.41 -16.42
C ASN A 109 5.64 1.23 -16.16
N ASP A 110 5.29 1.50 -14.90
CA ASP A 110 4.09 2.26 -14.54
C ASP A 110 4.52 3.60 -13.94
N PRO A 111 3.88 4.73 -14.34
CA PRO A 111 4.28 6.04 -13.86
C PRO A 111 3.77 6.35 -12.45
N ALA A 112 2.95 5.50 -11.84
CA ALA A 112 2.43 5.73 -10.51
C ALA A 112 3.54 5.75 -9.46
N GLU A 113 3.46 6.72 -8.54
CA GLU A 113 4.45 6.87 -7.47
C GLU A 113 3.85 7.46 -6.19
N TYR A 114 4.58 7.32 -5.10
CA TYR A 114 4.33 8.08 -3.88
C TYR A 114 5.09 9.41 -3.95
N ARG A 115 4.37 10.51 -4.19
CA ARG A 115 4.95 11.86 -4.30
C ARG A 115 4.56 12.69 -3.09
N SER A 116 5.55 13.02 -2.25
CA SER A 116 5.32 13.69 -0.97
C SER A 116 4.27 12.93 -0.14
N PHE A 117 4.42 11.62 -0.04
CA PHE A 117 3.52 10.67 0.64
C PHE A 117 2.11 10.51 0.03
N ARG A 118 1.78 11.25 -1.04
CA ARG A 118 0.50 11.12 -1.73
C ARG A 118 0.62 10.09 -2.84
N ILE A 119 -0.47 9.35 -3.03
CA ILE A 119 -0.63 8.49 -4.21
C ILE A 119 -0.82 9.40 -5.43
N VAL A 120 0.03 9.23 -6.43
CA VAL A 120 -0.08 9.90 -7.73
C VAL A 120 -0.04 8.82 -8.80
N LEU A 121 -1.16 8.64 -9.52
CA LEU A 121 -1.26 7.63 -10.58
C LEU A 121 -0.62 8.10 -11.89
N GLU A 122 -0.75 9.40 -12.19
CA GLU A 122 -0.19 10.01 -13.40
C GLU A 122 0.54 11.30 -13.02
N PRO A 123 1.88 11.30 -12.92
CA PRO A 123 2.72 12.45 -12.58
C PRO A 123 2.48 13.74 -13.36
N GLY A 124 2.02 13.62 -14.62
CA GLY A 124 1.71 14.75 -15.50
C GLY A 124 0.27 15.28 -15.36
N SER A 125 -0.59 14.60 -14.61
CA SER A 125 -1.98 14.99 -14.41
C SER A 125 -2.11 15.86 -13.17
N THR A 126 -2.88 16.95 -13.28
CA THR A 126 -3.30 17.78 -12.14
C THR A 126 -4.68 17.39 -11.61
N LYS A 127 -5.33 16.40 -12.23
CA LYS A 127 -6.66 15.97 -11.83
C LYS A 127 -6.57 15.19 -10.51
N PRO A 128 -7.45 15.47 -9.54
CA PRO A 128 -7.51 14.66 -8.34
C PRO A 128 -7.95 13.23 -8.68
N ILE A 129 -7.43 12.25 -7.95
CA ILE A 129 -7.89 10.86 -8.05
C ILE A 129 -9.36 10.82 -7.60
N PRO A 130 -10.29 10.24 -8.37
CA PRO A 130 -11.69 10.14 -7.96
C PRO A 130 -11.85 9.31 -6.68
N ALA A 131 -12.76 9.70 -5.78
CA ALA A 131 -12.95 9.02 -4.49
C ALA A 131 -13.16 7.50 -4.60
N HIS A 132 -13.96 7.06 -5.58
CA HIS A 132 -14.25 5.63 -5.80
C HIS A 132 -13.00 4.78 -6.14
N PHE A 133 -11.91 5.37 -6.65
CA PHE A 133 -10.65 4.63 -6.83
C PHE A 133 -10.04 4.24 -5.49
N PHE A 134 -10.11 5.12 -4.48
CA PHE A 134 -9.64 4.79 -3.13
C PHE A 134 -10.48 3.68 -2.53
N HIS A 135 -11.79 3.67 -2.74
CA HIS A 135 -12.66 2.57 -2.30
C HIS A 135 -12.18 1.22 -2.83
N ALA A 136 -11.92 1.13 -4.14
CA ALA A 136 -11.44 -0.08 -4.80
C ALA A 136 -10.05 -0.48 -4.29
N MET A 137 -9.13 0.48 -4.10
CA MET A 137 -7.81 0.22 -3.53
C MET A 137 -7.92 -0.34 -2.11
N ILE A 138 -8.77 0.25 -1.27
CA ILE A 138 -9.05 -0.24 0.09
C ILE A 138 -9.55 -1.70 -0.02
N ASP A 139 -10.54 -1.98 -0.86
CA ASP A 139 -11.03 -3.35 -1.01
C ASP A 139 -9.96 -4.34 -1.46
N ASP A 140 -9.10 -3.96 -2.41
CA ASP A 140 -7.96 -4.78 -2.86
C ASP A 140 -7.03 -5.19 -1.71
N PHE A 141 -6.66 -4.24 -0.84
CA PHE A 141 -5.77 -4.51 0.29
C PHE A 141 -6.41 -5.36 1.39
N PHE A 142 -7.74 -5.34 1.51
CA PHE A 142 -8.49 -6.13 2.49
C PHE A 142 -9.07 -7.43 1.91
N LYS A 143 -8.73 -7.80 0.67
CA LYS A 143 -9.09 -9.11 0.09
C LYS A 143 -8.52 -10.24 0.94
N LYS A 144 -9.37 -11.20 1.30
CA LYS A 144 -8.99 -12.36 2.10
C LYS A 144 -7.85 -13.16 1.48
N ASP A 145 -7.86 -13.31 0.15
CA ASP A 145 -6.83 -14.09 -0.54
C ASP A 145 -5.46 -13.44 -0.48
N LEU A 146 -5.41 -12.10 -0.57
CA LEU A 146 -4.17 -11.34 -0.36
C LEU A 146 -3.66 -11.55 1.06
N LEU A 147 -4.50 -11.28 2.06
CA LEU A 147 -4.10 -11.38 3.47
C LEU A 147 -3.62 -12.80 3.82
N LYS A 148 -4.33 -13.84 3.34
CA LYS A 148 -3.92 -15.24 3.52
C LYS A 148 -2.59 -15.57 2.83
N SER A 149 -2.29 -14.94 1.70
CA SER A 149 -1.03 -15.18 0.97
C SER A 149 0.21 -14.64 1.68
N MET A 150 0.03 -13.72 2.63
CA MET A 150 1.11 -13.02 3.33
C MET A 150 1.61 -13.74 4.59
N TYR A 151 0.93 -14.79 5.07
CA TYR A 151 1.42 -15.59 6.20
C TYR A 151 2.72 -16.32 5.82
N PRO A 152 3.68 -16.51 6.75
CA PRO A 152 4.88 -17.30 6.53
C PRO A 152 4.55 -18.67 5.94
N GLY A 153 5.23 -19.03 4.84
CA GLY A 153 5.00 -20.28 4.11
C GLY A 153 3.75 -20.30 3.21
N ALA A 154 2.90 -19.26 3.24
CA ALA A 154 1.80 -19.11 2.29
C ALA A 154 2.32 -18.65 0.91
N SER A 155 1.44 -18.59 -0.08
CA SER A 155 1.83 -18.47 -1.50
C SER A 155 2.73 -17.27 -1.82
N LEU A 156 2.36 -16.05 -1.40
CA LEU A 156 3.14 -14.85 -1.72
C LEU A 156 4.41 -14.77 -0.86
N ALA A 157 4.33 -15.14 0.42
CA ALA A 157 5.48 -15.18 1.31
C ALA A 157 6.53 -16.19 0.86
N ALA A 158 6.13 -17.40 0.46
CA ALA A 158 7.02 -18.42 -0.05
C ALA A 158 7.72 -17.98 -1.35
N LEU A 159 7.00 -17.29 -2.24
CA LEU A 159 7.59 -16.71 -3.45
C LEU A 159 8.62 -15.63 -3.11
N PHE A 160 8.34 -14.76 -2.14
CA PHE A 160 9.30 -13.75 -1.69
C PHE A 160 10.59 -14.40 -1.14
N GLU A 161 10.47 -15.41 -0.29
CA GLU A 161 11.62 -16.12 0.27
C GLU A 161 12.40 -16.89 -0.80
N SER A 162 11.71 -17.54 -1.76
CA SER A 162 12.37 -18.17 -2.91
C SER A 162 13.13 -17.16 -3.76
N TYR A 163 12.53 -16.00 -4.01
CA TYR A 163 13.15 -14.92 -4.76
C TYR A 163 14.40 -14.38 -4.05
N LYS A 164 14.32 -14.20 -2.72
CA LYS A 164 15.45 -13.76 -1.89
C LYS A 164 16.61 -14.76 -1.95
N ASN A 165 16.32 -16.04 -1.78
CA ASN A 165 17.33 -17.09 -1.76
C ASN A 165 18.01 -17.30 -3.12
N ASN A 166 17.30 -17.09 -4.24
CA ASN A 166 17.88 -17.20 -5.58
C ASN A 166 18.80 -16.02 -5.97
N ARG A 167 18.89 -14.97 -5.14
CA ARG A 167 19.76 -13.79 -5.35
C ARG A 167 20.98 -13.76 -4.43
N GLN A 168 21.05 -14.66 -3.44
CA GLN A 168 22.23 -14.88 -2.60
C GLN A 168 23.15 -15.90 -3.26
#